data_AF-A0A959H226-F1
#
_entry.id   AF-A0A959H226-F1
#
_cell.length_a   1.000
_cell.length_b   1.000
_cell.length_c   1.000
_cell.angle_alpha   90.00
_cell.angle_beta   90.00
_cell.angle_gamma   90.00
#
_symmetry.space_group_name_H-M   'P 1'
#
loop_
_entity.id
_entity.type
_entity.pdbx_description
1 polymer ?
#
loop_
_entity_poly.entity_id
_entity_poly.type
_entity_poly.pdbx_seq_one_letter_code
_entity_poly.pdbx_strand_id
1 'polypeptide(L)'
;MKDLLFCLALLGCLSCKPQPASNLAARAVPSTPLPGREELLQRYREEGRLLIVYSDGLEDVARQVKQRQRRAECRLLPAAAASREQLKEGPLLLLGADWPNPLVRELVSRLPYSLEKGVLQLGNHRFEGPNTVLSLSFYPNPFDSSLPVGLITAFRQEDIAAFYRERQEQGMPVYSWASMGYEVYQDGRRLLMGAFDEHTWAPGADTEFDFTGFKDTTVSGRYFDFILHQVPPEAEYARRLMEACDATAGRIAGFCGQPAPAPPIPCHLYPSIEQKGLRLNNTQPAQTDFRRGAAHLVAGEAFQGQHAGAENALLLRRLLGQPRLHALEQGLALCFTENWQKKGYAYWARRLHQSGNGTPLAELLDNDQLAQESPLVTGCLSASFVRFLIGHWGR
;
A
#
# COMPACT_ATOMS: atom_id res chain seq x y z
N MET A 1 -18.22 29.21 -16.50
CA MET A 1 -19.37 28.35 -16.83
C MET A 1 -18.92 27.41 -17.93
N LYS A 2 -18.88 26.09 -17.63
CA LYS A 2 -18.87 24.95 -18.56
C LYS A 2 -17.63 24.81 -19.48
N ASP A 3 -16.93 23.69 -19.65
CA ASP A 3 -16.96 22.27 -19.24
C ASP A 3 -15.48 21.79 -19.38
N LEU A 4 -14.85 21.02 -18.49
CA LEU A 4 -15.00 19.60 -18.16
C LEU A 4 -14.85 18.64 -19.35
N LEU A 5 -13.60 18.26 -19.69
CA LEU A 5 -13.22 16.95 -20.24
C LEU A 5 -11.69 16.90 -20.37
N PHE A 6 -11.02 16.21 -19.45
CA PHE A 6 -9.59 15.87 -19.59
C PHE A 6 -9.44 14.36 -19.69
N CYS A 7 -8.67 13.97 -20.69
CA CYS A 7 -8.74 12.71 -21.42
C CYS A 7 -8.17 11.50 -20.67
N LEU A 8 -8.83 10.36 -20.92
CA LEU A 8 -8.21 9.04 -21.01
C LEU A 8 -7.02 9.07 -21.98
N ALA A 9 -5.82 8.76 -21.49
CA ALA A 9 -4.69 8.39 -22.32
C ALA A 9 -3.73 7.50 -21.51
N LEU A 10 -3.99 6.19 -21.49
CA LEU A 10 -3.02 5.16 -21.13
C LEU A 10 -3.23 3.97 -22.08
N LEU A 11 -2.79 4.18 -23.33
CA LEU A 11 -2.55 3.14 -24.33
C LEU A 11 -1.25 3.53 -25.02
N GLY A 12 -0.20 2.72 -24.85
CA GLY A 12 1.01 2.87 -25.64
C GLY A 12 2.28 2.40 -24.93
N CYS A 13 2.81 1.29 -25.46
CA CYS A 13 4.23 0.90 -25.46
C CYS A 13 4.75 0.04 -24.28
N LEU A 14 4.42 -1.25 -24.31
CA LEU A 14 5.42 -2.30 -24.10
C LEU A 14 5.25 -3.35 -25.18
N SER A 15 6.17 -3.34 -26.15
CA SER A 15 6.31 -4.37 -27.18
C SER A 15 7.48 -5.24 -26.75
N CYS A 16 7.20 -6.29 -25.97
CA CYS A 16 8.15 -7.36 -25.67
C CYS A 16 7.71 -8.60 -26.45
N LYS A 17 8.58 -9.09 -27.33
CA LYS A 17 8.33 -10.29 -28.13
C LYS A 17 8.27 -11.52 -27.19
N PRO A 18 7.22 -12.36 -27.24
CA PRO A 18 7.22 -13.64 -26.54
C PRO A 18 8.15 -14.64 -27.25
N GLN A 19 8.95 -15.36 -26.46
CA GLN A 19 9.63 -16.58 -26.90
C GLN A 19 8.61 -17.73 -26.92
N PRO A 20 8.59 -18.60 -27.95
CA PRO A 20 7.65 -19.70 -28.00
C PRO A 20 8.03 -20.78 -26.99
N ALA A 21 7.13 -21.06 -26.05
CA ALA A 21 7.19 -22.26 -25.23
C ALA A 21 7.01 -23.50 -26.12
N SER A 22 7.88 -24.49 -25.92
CA SER A 22 7.88 -25.76 -26.65
C SER A 22 6.67 -26.61 -26.29
N ASN A 23 5.93 -27.02 -27.32
CA ASN A 23 4.82 -27.96 -27.25
C ASN A 23 5.24 -29.34 -26.69
N LEU A 24 4.57 -29.79 -25.64
CA LEU A 24 4.31 -31.20 -25.39
C LEU A 24 2.81 -31.39 -25.23
N ALA A 25 2.24 -32.12 -26.18
CA ALA A 25 0.81 -32.37 -26.32
C ALA A 25 0.28 -33.24 -25.17
N ALA A 26 -0.81 -32.78 -24.53
CA ALA A 26 -1.73 -33.61 -23.78
C ALA A 26 -3.12 -33.52 -24.42
N ARG A 27 -3.75 -34.69 -24.61
CA ARG A 27 -5.04 -34.89 -25.28
C ARG A 27 -6.22 -34.27 -24.51
N ALA A 28 -7.25 -33.99 -25.31
CA ALA A 28 -8.48 -33.26 -24.98
C ALA A 28 -9.38 -33.85 -23.87
N VAL A 29 -10.02 -32.94 -23.14
CA VAL A 29 -11.37 -33.07 -22.56
C VAL A 29 -12.07 -31.75 -22.87
N PRO A 30 -13.32 -31.72 -23.39
CA PRO A 30 -14.08 -30.48 -23.46
C PRO A 30 -14.63 -30.20 -22.06
N SER A 31 -13.78 -29.71 -21.15
CA SER A 31 -14.28 -28.96 -20.01
C SER A 31 -14.84 -27.66 -20.56
N THR A 32 -16.09 -27.33 -20.20
CA THR A 32 -16.59 -25.97 -20.38
C THR A 32 -15.47 -25.00 -20.01
N PRO A 33 -15.12 -24.03 -20.88
CA PRO A 33 -14.02 -23.11 -20.58
C PRO A 33 -14.28 -22.47 -19.23
N LEU A 34 -13.25 -22.45 -18.36
CA LEU A 34 -13.35 -21.75 -17.08
C LEU A 34 -13.72 -20.29 -17.34
N PRO A 35 -14.54 -19.67 -16.48
CA PRO A 35 -14.94 -18.29 -16.72
C PRO A 35 -13.74 -17.37 -16.64
N GLY A 36 -13.81 -16.31 -17.43
CA GLY A 36 -12.86 -15.21 -17.35
C GLY A 36 -13.05 -14.43 -16.05
N ARG A 37 -12.04 -13.65 -15.67
CA ARG A 37 -12.12 -12.81 -14.48
C ARG A 37 -13.25 -11.79 -14.54
N GLU A 38 -13.48 -11.18 -15.71
CA GLU A 38 -14.57 -10.22 -15.90
C GLU A 38 -15.94 -10.87 -15.67
N GLU A 39 -16.11 -12.12 -16.11
CA GLU A 39 -17.33 -12.90 -15.88
C GLU A 39 -17.53 -13.17 -14.38
N LEU A 40 -16.49 -13.57 -13.66
CA LEU A 40 -16.55 -13.75 -12.20
C LEU A 40 -16.88 -12.44 -11.46
N LEU A 41 -16.30 -11.32 -11.90
CA LEU A 41 -16.60 -9.99 -11.35
C LEU A 41 -18.05 -9.59 -11.61
N GLN A 42 -18.56 -9.88 -12.80
CA GLN A 42 -19.95 -9.64 -13.17
C GLN A 42 -20.89 -10.49 -12.32
N ARG A 43 -20.60 -11.79 -12.16
CA ARG A 43 -21.36 -12.69 -11.27
C ARG A 43 -21.40 -12.21 -9.83
N TYR A 44 -20.27 -11.77 -9.29
CA TYR A 44 -20.23 -11.18 -7.94
C TYR A 44 -21.16 -9.95 -7.81
N ARG A 45 -21.20 -9.09 -8.83
CA ARG A 45 -22.07 -7.91 -8.83
C ARG A 45 -23.55 -8.27 -8.95
N GLU A 46 -23.88 -9.25 -9.79
CA GLU A 46 -25.25 -9.74 -10.00
C GLU A 46 -25.83 -10.41 -8.76
N GLU A 47 -25.02 -11.23 -8.08
CA GLU A 47 -25.44 -11.94 -6.86
C GLU A 47 -25.76 -10.99 -5.71
N GLY A 48 -25.03 -9.86 -5.60
CA GLY A 48 -25.27 -8.85 -4.56
C GLY A 48 -25.10 -9.37 -3.13
N ARG A 49 -24.52 -10.57 -2.95
CA ARG A 49 -24.31 -11.24 -1.67
C ARG A 49 -22.90 -11.83 -1.58
N LEU A 50 -22.42 -11.97 -0.36
CA LEU A 50 -21.10 -12.53 -0.06
C LEU A 50 -21.16 -13.40 1.20
N LEU A 51 -20.72 -14.64 1.10
CA LEU A 51 -20.52 -15.50 2.26
C LEU A 51 -19.07 -15.37 2.74
N ILE A 52 -18.88 -14.90 3.97
CA ILE A 52 -17.57 -14.83 4.62
C ILE A 52 -17.44 -16.04 5.54
N VAL A 53 -16.59 -16.98 5.16
CA VAL A 53 -16.26 -18.16 5.97
C VAL A 53 -14.97 -17.88 6.73
N TYR A 54 -14.99 -18.02 8.05
CA TYR A 54 -13.85 -17.66 8.89
C TYR A 54 -13.46 -18.77 9.85
N SER A 55 -12.16 -18.92 10.10
CA SER A 55 -11.63 -19.82 11.11
C SER A 55 -11.75 -19.25 12.52
N ASP A 56 -11.63 -20.10 13.53
CA ASP A 56 -11.77 -19.71 14.94
C ASP A 56 -10.78 -18.60 15.31
N GLY A 57 -11.22 -17.62 16.12
CA GLY A 57 -10.40 -16.46 16.49
C GLY A 57 -10.37 -15.31 15.47
N LEU A 58 -10.97 -15.46 14.29
CA LEU A 58 -11.08 -14.40 13.28
C LEU A 58 -12.49 -13.79 13.14
N GLU A 59 -13.39 -14.07 14.09
CA GLU A 59 -14.77 -13.55 14.02
C GLU A 59 -14.83 -12.02 13.97
N ASP A 60 -14.05 -11.34 14.83
CA ASP A 60 -14.00 -9.88 14.85
C ASP A 60 -13.45 -9.30 13.55
N VAL A 61 -12.46 -9.97 12.95
CA VAL A 61 -11.93 -9.61 11.63
C VAL A 61 -13.03 -9.76 10.58
N ALA A 62 -13.75 -10.88 10.57
CA ALA A 62 -14.83 -11.15 9.63
C ALA A 62 -15.99 -10.14 9.76
N ARG A 63 -16.39 -9.78 10.99
CA ARG A 63 -17.39 -8.74 11.27
C ARG A 63 -16.98 -7.39 10.70
N GLN A 64 -15.73 -7.00 10.89
CA GLN A 64 -15.24 -5.72 10.39
C GLN A 64 -15.03 -5.72 8.87
N VAL A 65 -14.62 -6.84 8.26
CA VAL A 65 -14.65 -7.00 6.80
C VAL A 65 -16.08 -6.79 6.29
N LYS A 66 -17.07 -7.46 6.87
CA LYS A 66 -18.51 -7.28 6.54
C LYS A 66 -18.93 -5.82 6.62
N GLN A 67 -18.57 -5.08 7.67
CA GLN A 67 -18.93 -3.66 7.83
C GLN A 67 -18.38 -2.76 6.71
N ARG A 68 -17.24 -3.14 6.10
CA ARG A 68 -16.62 -2.38 5.01
C ARG A 68 -17.14 -2.78 3.62
N GLN A 69 -17.86 -3.90 3.49
CA GLN A 69 -18.48 -4.31 2.23
C GLN A 69 -19.79 -3.55 2.00
N ARG A 70 -19.73 -2.50 1.18
CA ARG A 70 -20.92 -1.67 0.86
C ARG A 70 -21.72 -2.17 -0.34
N ARG A 71 -21.16 -3.09 -1.13
CA ARG A 71 -21.72 -3.51 -2.43
C ARG A 71 -22.43 -4.87 -2.39
N ALA A 72 -22.38 -5.57 -1.26
CA ALA A 72 -22.96 -6.89 -1.13
C ALA A 72 -23.51 -7.11 0.28
N GLU A 73 -24.61 -7.84 0.39
CA GLU A 73 -25.10 -8.34 1.68
C GLU A 73 -24.19 -9.46 2.18
N CYS A 74 -23.52 -9.25 3.31
CA CYS A 74 -22.59 -10.23 3.85
C CYS A 74 -23.21 -11.12 4.93
N ARG A 75 -23.08 -12.43 4.76
CA ARG A 75 -23.33 -13.44 5.79
C ARG A 75 -22.01 -13.96 6.34
N LEU A 76 -21.95 -14.13 7.67
CA LEU A 76 -20.78 -14.69 8.35
C LEU A 76 -21.06 -16.16 8.69
N LEU A 77 -20.08 -17.03 8.49
CA LEU A 77 -20.20 -18.46 8.79
C LEU A 77 -18.88 -18.99 9.39
N PRO A 78 -18.89 -19.54 10.62
CA PRO A 78 -17.73 -20.25 11.14
C PRO A 78 -17.37 -21.42 10.21
N ALA A 79 -16.09 -21.62 9.93
CA ALA A 79 -15.61 -22.69 9.04
C ALA A 79 -16.08 -24.08 9.50
N ALA A 80 -16.11 -24.32 10.82
CA ALA A 80 -16.59 -25.57 11.40
C ALA A 80 -18.06 -25.90 11.05
N ALA A 81 -18.88 -24.90 10.76
CA ALA A 81 -20.30 -25.05 10.44
C ALA A 81 -20.61 -25.07 8.93
N ALA A 82 -19.59 -24.95 8.07
CA ALA A 82 -19.80 -24.86 6.63
C ALA A 82 -20.27 -26.17 5.98
N SER A 83 -21.38 -26.12 5.24
CA SER A 83 -21.83 -27.21 4.38
C SER A 83 -21.40 -27.01 2.93
N ARG A 84 -21.41 -28.08 2.13
CA ARG A 84 -21.05 -28.01 0.71
C ARG A 84 -22.01 -27.13 -0.08
N GLU A 85 -23.30 -27.16 0.26
CA GLU A 85 -24.36 -26.37 -0.37
C GLU A 85 -24.12 -24.87 -0.13
N GLN A 86 -23.79 -24.50 1.10
CA GLN A 86 -23.45 -23.11 1.45
C GLN A 86 -22.21 -22.61 0.70
N LEU A 87 -21.19 -23.47 0.56
CA LEU A 87 -19.97 -23.15 -0.18
C LEU A 87 -20.17 -23.09 -1.71
N LYS A 88 -21.34 -23.45 -2.22
CA LYS A 88 -21.71 -23.29 -3.64
C LYS A 88 -22.75 -22.21 -3.86
N GLU A 89 -23.32 -21.66 -2.78
CA GLU A 89 -24.52 -20.85 -2.89
C GLU A 89 -24.26 -19.49 -3.53
N GLY A 90 -23.03 -18.95 -3.42
CA GLY A 90 -22.68 -17.65 -3.96
C GLY A 90 -21.19 -17.33 -3.83
N PRO A 91 -20.80 -16.07 -4.09
CA PRO A 91 -19.43 -15.60 -3.90
C PRO A 91 -18.93 -15.86 -2.47
N LEU A 92 -17.68 -16.30 -2.36
CA LEU A 92 -17.06 -16.66 -1.09
C LEU A 92 -15.88 -15.77 -0.75
N LEU A 93 -15.71 -15.43 0.52
CA LEU A 93 -14.45 -14.94 1.08
C LEU A 93 -14.04 -15.85 2.25
N LEU A 94 -12.90 -16.51 2.11
CA LEU A 94 -12.31 -17.37 3.11
C LEU A 94 -11.29 -16.57 3.93
N LEU A 95 -11.43 -16.55 5.27
CA LEU A 95 -10.53 -15.88 6.19
C LEU A 95 -10.00 -16.87 7.23
N GLY A 96 -8.76 -17.36 7.07
CA GLY A 96 -8.25 -18.37 7.99
C GLY A 96 -6.92 -18.98 7.59
N ALA A 97 -6.22 -19.49 8.60
CA ALA A 97 -4.97 -20.25 8.45
C ALA A 97 -5.15 -21.74 8.76
N ASP A 98 -6.03 -22.07 9.71
CA ASP A 98 -6.37 -23.44 10.10
C ASP A 98 -7.84 -23.73 9.82
N TRP A 99 -8.13 -24.86 9.19
CA TRP A 99 -9.46 -25.19 8.67
C TRP A 99 -9.95 -26.50 9.29
N PRO A 100 -10.73 -26.45 10.39
CA PRO A 100 -11.17 -27.67 11.08
C PRO A 100 -12.11 -28.52 10.21
N ASN A 101 -12.90 -27.87 9.35
CA ASN A 101 -13.86 -28.53 8.47
C ASN A 101 -13.18 -29.18 7.25
N PRO A 102 -13.33 -30.50 7.04
CA PRO A 102 -12.77 -31.20 5.89
C PRO A 102 -13.19 -30.63 4.53
N LEU A 103 -14.41 -30.10 4.39
CA LEU A 103 -14.89 -29.52 3.13
C LEU A 103 -14.17 -28.21 2.80
N VAL A 104 -13.91 -27.39 3.80
CA VAL A 104 -13.16 -26.15 3.62
C VAL A 104 -11.70 -26.46 3.29
N ARG A 105 -11.11 -27.49 3.93
CA ARG A 105 -9.77 -28.00 3.56
C ARG A 105 -9.72 -28.50 2.12
N GLU A 106 -10.71 -29.27 1.68
CA GLU A 106 -10.81 -29.73 0.30
C GLU A 106 -10.85 -28.54 -0.68
N LEU A 107 -11.71 -27.55 -0.43
CA LEU A 107 -11.80 -26.36 -1.26
C LEU A 107 -10.47 -25.61 -1.32
N VAL A 108 -9.88 -25.32 -0.15
CA VAL A 108 -8.63 -24.58 -0.04
C VAL A 108 -7.45 -25.31 -0.69
N SER A 109 -7.39 -26.64 -0.58
CA SER A 109 -6.32 -27.46 -1.20
C SER A 109 -6.31 -27.44 -2.73
N ARG A 110 -7.39 -26.94 -3.36
CA ARG A 110 -7.51 -26.78 -4.82
C ARG A 110 -7.21 -25.36 -5.30
N LEU A 111 -6.91 -24.44 -4.39
CA LEU A 111 -6.48 -23.08 -4.74
C LEU A 111 -5.00 -23.08 -5.16
N PRO A 112 -4.54 -22.06 -5.91
CA PRO A 112 -3.24 -22.11 -6.60
C PRO A 112 -2.05 -21.79 -5.67
N TYR A 113 -2.05 -22.30 -4.44
CA TYR A 113 -0.98 -22.09 -3.48
C TYR A 113 -0.82 -23.31 -2.57
N SER A 114 0.30 -23.40 -1.86
CA SER A 114 0.46 -24.33 -0.75
C SER A 114 1.10 -23.65 0.46
N LEU A 115 0.76 -24.15 1.65
CA LEU A 115 1.33 -23.74 2.93
C LEU A 115 1.83 -24.99 3.64
N GLU A 116 3.14 -25.24 3.60
CA GLU A 116 3.74 -26.42 4.20
C GLU A 116 5.01 -26.05 4.97
N LYS A 117 5.10 -26.51 6.23
CA LYS A 117 6.32 -26.39 7.06
C LYS A 117 6.90 -24.96 7.12
N GLY A 118 6.04 -23.94 7.21
CA GLY A 118 6.45 -22.53 7.25
C GLY A 118 6.87 -21.95 5.90
N VAL A 119 6.48 -22.59 4.80
CA VAL A 119 6.73 -22.15 3.43
C VAL A 119 5.42 -21.91 2.72
N LEU A 120 5.30 -20.74 2.10
CA LEU A 120 4.22 -20.39 1.19
C LEU A 120 4.73 -20.51 -0.23
N GLN A 121 4.13 -21.41 -1.01
CA GLN A 121 4.42 -21.56 -2.44
C GLN A 121 3.25 -21.01 -3.25
N LEU A 122 3.54 -20.15 -4.23
CA LEU A 122 2.58 -19.59 -5.17
C LEU A 122 3.23 -19.53 -6.56
N GLY A 123 2.82 -20.42 -7.46
CA GLY A 123 3.52 -20.60 -8.74
C GLY A 123 4.98 -20.97 -8.53
N ASN A 124 5.88 -20.23 -9.15
CA ASN A 124 7.33 -20.41 -9.01
C ASN A 124 7.92 -19.68 -7.79
N HIS A 125 7.11 -18.93 -7.04
CA HIS A 125 7.56 -18.14 -5.91
C HIS A 125 7.46 -18.89 -4.59
N ARG A 126 8.50 -18.74 -3.79
CA ARG A 126 8.64 -19.36 -2.47
C ARG A 126 8.88 -18.28 -1.43
N PHE A 127 8.01 -18.22 -0.43
CA PHE A 127 8.11 -17.26 0.67
C PHE A 127 8.26 -18.01 1.99
N GLU A 128 9.25 -17.61 2.77
CA GLU A 128 9.55 -18.14 4.09
C GLU A 128 9.54 -16.99 5.09
N GLY A 129 9.15 -17.29 6.32
CA GLY A 129 9.21 -16.34 7.42
C GLY A 129 7.86 -16.07 8.09
N PRO A 130 7.89 -15.62 9.35
CA PRO A 130 6.68 -15.29 10.09
C PRO A 130 5.93 -14.14 9.42
N ASN A 131 4.65 -13.94 9.80
CA ASN A 131 3.84 -12.81 9.32
C ASN A 131 3.63 -12.78 7.79
N THR A 132 3.89 -13.89 7.09
CA THR A 132 3.60 -14.04 5.67
C THR A 132 2.10 -14.23 5.48
N VAL A 133 1.47 -13.35 4.72
CA VAL A 133 0.03 -13.37 4.43
C VAL A 133 -0.20 -13.39 2.93
N LEU A 134 -1.03 -14.33 2.47
CA LEU A 134 -1.51 -14.41 1.10
C LEU A 134 -2.94 -13.89 1.02
N SER A 135 -3.18 -13.00 0.07
CA SER A 135 -4.52 -12.55 -0.33
C SER A 135 -4.79 -12.96 -1.77
N LEU A 136 -5.87 -13.71 -2.00
CA LEU A 136 -6.37 -14.08 -3.32
C LEU A 136 -7.73 -13.43 -3.59
N SER A 137 -7.93 -12.98 -4.82
CA SER A 137 -9.14 -12.33 -5.28
C SER A 137 -9.63 -12.88 -6.60
N PHE A 138 -10.95 -13.06 -6.69
CA PHE A 138 -11.65 -13.47 -7.90
C PHE A 138 -11.10 -14.76 -8.53
N TYR A 139 -10.78 -15.78 -7.72
CA TYR A 139 -10.43 -17.10 -8.25
C TYR A 139 -11.72 -17.93 -8.49
N PRO A 140 -11.79 -18.83 -9.49
CA PRO A 140 -12.94 -19.71 -9.67
C PRO A 140 -13.14 -20.62 -8.45
N ASN A 141 -14.33 -20.64 -7.86
CA ASN A 141 -14.62 -21.50 -6.72
C ASN A 141 -14.52 -22.99 -7.13
N PRO A 142 -13.66 -23.80 -6.48
CA PRO A 142 -13.48 -25.22 -6.84
C PRO A 142 -14.74 -26.10 -6.71
N PHE A 143 -15.77 -25.62 -6.01
CA PHE A 143 -17.06 -26.31 -5.86
C PHE A 143 -18.13 -25.82 -6.84
N ASP A 144 -18.00 -24.62 -7.38
CA ASP A 144 -18.78 -24.05 -8.49
C ASP A 144 -17.95 -23.00 -9.22
N SER A 145 -17.36 -23.35 -10.35
CA SER A 145 -16.40 -22.49 -11.05
C SER A 145 -17.03 -21.20 -11.57
N SER A 146 -18.36 -21.09 -11.67
CA SER A 146 -19.06 -19.88 -12.11
C SER A 146 -19.07 -18.76 -11.06
N LEU A 147 -18.73 -19.10 -9.81
CA LEU A 147 -18.72 -18.18 -8.68
C LEU A 147 -17.29 -17.88 -8.23
N PRO A 148 -17.00 -16.64 -7.77
CA PRO A 148 -15.67 -16.33 -7.29
C PRO A 148 -15.46 -16.73 -5.83
N VAL A 149 -14.23 -17.14 -5.53
CA VAL A 149 -13.68 -17.28 -4.20
C VAL A 149 -12.53 -16.28 -3.98
N GLY A 150 -12.58 -15.62 -2.84
CA GLY A 150 -11.50 -14.85 -2.25
C GLY A 150 -10.90 -15.60 -1.06
N LEU A 151 -9.64 -15.33 -0.75
CA LEU A 151 -8.95 -15.92 0.39
C LEU A 151 -8.02 -14.90 1.05
N ILE A 152 -7.98 -14.86 2.37
CA ILE A 152 -6.86 -14.35 3.15
C ILE A 152 -6.38 -15.48 4.06
N THR A 153 -5.12 -15.88 3.89
CA THR A 153 -4.49 -16.98 4.64
C THR A 153 -3.07 -16.60 5.09
N ALA A 154 -2.55 -17.33 6.07
CA ALA A 154 -1.21 -17.20 6.60
C ALA A 154 -0.77 -18.52 7.25
N PHE A 155 0.44 -18.59 7.79
CA PHE A 155 0.85 -19.75 8.61
C PHE A 155 0.11 -19.82 9.95
N ARG A 156 -0.30 -18.66 10.49
CA ARG A 156 -0.94 -18.54 11.79
C ARG A 156 -2.11 -17.56 11.73
N GLN A 157 -3.13 -17.80 12.55
CA GLN A 157 -4.33 -16.96 12.62
C GLN A 157 -3.98 -15.54 13.08
N GLU A 158 -3.01 -15.41 13.98
CA GLU A 158 -2.57 -14.14 14.55
C GLU A 158 -1.93 -13.23 13.49
N ASP A 159 -1.31 -13.81 12.47
CA ASP A 159 -0.67 -13.09 11.38
C ASP A 159 -1.73 -12.41 10.49
N ILE A 160 -2.88 -13.08 10.28
CA ILE A 160 -4.03 -12.51 9.57
C ILE A 160 -4.63 -11.35 10.37
N ALA A 161 -4.82 -11.54 11.69
CA ALA A 161 -5.35 -10.48 12.55
C ALA A 161 -4.41 -9.27 12.64
N ALA A 162 -3.09 -9.50 12.72
CA ALA A 162 -2.08 -8.44 12.72
C ALA A 162 -2.07 -7.66 11.39
N PHE A 163 -2.09 -8.38 10.26
CA PHE A 163 -2.22 -7.79 8.93
C PHE A 163 -3.48 -6.94 8.80
N TYR A 164 -4.61 -7.43 9.31
CA TYR A 164 -5.87 -6.70 9.30
C TYR A 164 -5.79 -5.37 10.07
N ARG A 165 -5.27 -5.40 11.32
CA ARG A 165 -5.10 -4.20 12.15
C ARG A 165 -4.19 -3.17 11.47
N GLU A 166 -3.07 -3.61 10.92
CA GLU A 166 -2.14 -2.72 10.21
C GLU A 166 -2.81 -2.03 9.01
N ARG A 167 -3.56 -2.79 8.19
CA ARG A 167 -4.30 -2.21 7.06
C ARG A 167 -5.35 -1.20 7.49
N GLN A 168 -6.06 -1.47 8.59
CA GLN A 168 -7.05 -0.52 9.11
C GLN A 168 -6.42 0.79 9.57
N GLU A 169 -5.31 0.72 10.31
CA GLU A 169 -4.56 1.88 10.76
C GLU A 169 -4.03 2.71 9.58
N GLN A 170 -3.68 2.05 8.49
CA GLN A 170 -3.28 2.70 7.22
C GLN A 170 -4.47 3.23 6.40
N GLY A 171 -5.71 3.11 6.91
CA GLY A 171 -6.92 3.49 6.17
C GLY A 171 -7.19 2.63 4.93
N MET A 172 -6.51 1.50 4.79
CA MET A 172 -6.62 0.61 3.63
C MET A 172 -7.71 -0.45 3.82
N PRO A 173 -8.41 -0.85 2.75
CA PRO A 173 -9.25 -2.03 2.78
C PRO A 173 -8.38 -3.27 2.99
N VAL A 174 -8.79 -4.17 3.89
CA VAL A 174 -8.03 -5.40 4.15
C VAL A 174 -8.22 -6.43 3.05
N TYR A 175 -9.39 -6.38 2.42
CA TYR A 175 -9.68 -7.16 1.24
C TYR A 175 -10.26 -6.24 0.18
N SER A 176 -9.69 -6.28 -1.03
CA SER A 176 -10.19 -5.55 -2.17
C SER A 176 -10.44 -6.53 -3.29
N TRP A 177 -11.71 -6.65 -3.70
CA TRP A 177 -12.07 -7.33 -4.94
C TRP A 177 -11.36 -6.68 -6.16
N ALA A 178 -10.91 -5.43 -6.07
CA ALA A 178 -10.16 -4.77 -7.13
C ALA A 178 -8.66 -5.12 -7.18
N SER A 179 -8.11 -5.97 -6.30
CA SER A 179 -6.71 -6.41 -6.37
C SER A 179 -6.43 -7.22 -7.64
N MET A 180 -5.20 -7.26 -8.16
CA MET A 180 -4.92 -7.86 -9.47
C MET A 180 -5.11 -9.38 -9.56
N GLY A 181 -5.32 -10.10 -8.46
CA GLY A 181 -5.57 -11.54 -8.49
C GLY A 181 -4.99 -12.19 -7.25
N TYR A 182 -3.70 -12.01 -7.03
CA TYR A 182 -3.02 -12.43 -5.81
C TYR A 182 -2.04 -11.37 -5.34
N GLU A 183 -1.83 -11.36 -4.03
CA GLU A 183 -0.88 -10.50 -3.34
C GLU A 183 -0.25 -11.28 -2.18
N VAL A 184 1.07 -11.20 -2.03
CA VAL A 184 1.80 -11.75 -0.88
C VAL A 184 2.39 -10.61 -0.07
N TYR A 185 2.19 -10.66 1.23
CA TYR A 185 2.72 -9.71 2.19
C TYR A 185 3.62 -10.41 3.20
N GLN A 186 4.64 -9.71 3.66
CA GLN A 186 5.43 -10.08 4.82
C GLN A 186 5.78 -8.83 5.60
N ASP A 187 5.56 -8.86 6.92
CA ASP A 187 5.74 -7.71 7.80
C ASP A 187 5.10 -6.44 7.25
N GLY A 188 3.85 -6.56 6.78
CA GLY A 188 3.05 -5.46 6.20
C GLY A 188 3.58 -4.90 4.87
N ARG A 189 4.66 -5.44 4.31
CA ARG A 189 5.21 -5.05 3.00
C ARG A 189 4.75 -6.02 1.94
N ARG A 190 4.34 -5.50 0.79
CA ARG A 190 3.99 -6.34 -0.37
C ARG A 190 5.27 -6.91 -0.99
N LEU A 191 5.37 -8.23 -1.05
CA LEU A 191 6.48 -8.97 -1.67
C LEU A 191 6.17 -9.38 -3.10
N LEU A 192 4.91 -9.71 -3.39
CA LEU A 192 4.46 -10.14 -4.70
C LEU A 192 3.05 -9.61 -4.96
N MET A 193 2.75 -9.29 -6.20
CA MET A 193 1.40 -9.05 -6.66
C MET A 193 1.29 -9.39 -8.14
N GLY A 194 0.19 -10.02 -8.54
CA GLY A 194 -0.02 -10.32 -9.95
C GLY A 194 -1.44 -10.73 -10.27
N ALA A 195 -1.66 -10.92 -11.57
CA ALA A 195 -2.87 -11.51 -12.11
C ALA A 195 -2.66 -13.00 -12.42
N PHE A 196 -3.74 -13.75 -12.32
CA PHE A 196 -3.80 -15.11 -12.84
C PHE A 196 -3.89 -15.08 -14.37
N ASP A 197 -3.38 -16.12 -15.01
CA ASP A 197 -3.61 -16.36 -16.43
C ASP A 197 -5.12 -16.54 -16.70
N GLU A 198 -5.64 -15.89 -17.75
CA GLU A 198 -7.09 -15.83 -18.00
C GLU A 198 -7.70 -17.17 -18.42
N HIS A 199 -6.89 -18.14 -18.84
CA HIS A 199 -7.36 -19.42 -19.34
C HIS A 199 -7.08 -20.56 -18.37
N THR A 200 -5.88 -20.58 -17.80
CA THR A 200 -5.40 -21.64 -16.91
C THR A 200 -5.58 -21.31 -15.45
N TRP A 201 -5.83 -20.03 -15.11
CA TRP A 201 -5.86 -19.53 -13.74
C TRP A 201 -4.58 -19.80 -12.95
N ALA A 202 -3.46 -20.04 -13.65
CA ALA A 202 -2.16 -20.22 -13.03
C ALA A 202 -1.56 -18.87 -12.58
N PRO A 203 -0.85 -18.83 -11.44
CA PRO A 203 -0.03 -17.69 -11.04
C PRO A 203 1.22 -17.57 -11.95
N GLY A 204 1.84 -16.38 -11.99
CA GLY A 204 2.99 -16.12 -12.86
C GLY A 204 2.64 -15.76 -14.31
N ALA A 205 1.50 -15.12 -14.55
CA ALA A 205 1.14 -14.56 -15.86
C ALA A 205 2.00 -13.33 -16.21
N ASP A 206 1.88 -12.80 -17.43
CA ASP A 206 2.62 -11.62 -17.92
C ASP A 206 2.48 -10.36 -17.05
N THR A 207 1.45 -10.31 -16.20
CA THR A 207 1.20 -9.19 -15.27
C THR A 207 1.50 -9.62 -13.83
N GLU A 208 2.79 -9.70 -13.51
CA GLU A 208 3.31 -9.99 -12.18
C GLU A 208 4.39 -8.99 -11.78
N PHE A 209 4.36 -8.57 -10.52
CA PHE A 209 5.33 -7.69 -9.90
C PHE A 209 5.92 -8.39 -8.68
N ASP A 210 7.11 -8.96 -8.86
CA ASP A 210 7.93 -9.53 -7.79
C ASP A 210 8.83 -8.43 -7.21
N PHE A 211 8.75 -8.22 -5.90
CA PHE A 211 9.59 -7.25 -5.18
C PHE A 211 10.73 -7.91 -4.37
N THR A 212 10.84 -9.24 -4.40
CA THR A 212 11.83 -10.02 -3.65
C THR A 212 13.17 -10.14 -4.37
N GLY A 213 13.16 -10.12 -5.71
CA GLY A 213 14.36 -10.31 -6.54
C GLY A 213 15.40 -9.20 -6.50
N PHE A 214 15.16 -8.10 -5.78
CA PHE A 214 16.01 -6.92 -5.79
C PHE A 214 16.82 -6.82 -4.49
N LYS A 215 18.15 -6.74 -4.64
CA LYS A 215 19.01 -6.35 -3.53
C LYS A 215 18.91 -4.84 -3.36
N ASP A 216 18.20 -4.44 -2.32
CA ASP A 216 18.22 -3.06 -1.88
C ASP A 216 19.66 -2.66 -1.54
N THR A 217 20.10 -1.52 -2.04
CA THR A 217 21.38 -0.94 -1.64
C THR A 217 21.14 -0.01 -0.47
N THR A 218 21.98 -0.09 0.56
CA THR A 218 21.94 0.86 1.67
C THR A 218 23.12 1.80 1.59
N VAL A 219 22.84 3.11 1.61
CA VAL A 219 23.84 4.17 1.72
C VAL A 219 23.62 4.86 3.06
N SER A 220 24.52 4.63 4.01
CA SER A 220 24.45 5.24 5.33
C SER A 220 24.96 6.68 5.30
N GLY A 221 24.14 7.59 5.81
CA GLY A 221 24.46 8.99 6.04
C GLY A 221 24.53 9.31 7.53
N ARG A 222 24.68 10.60 7.86
CA ARG A 222 24.76 11.04 9.26
C ARG A 222 23.40 11.01 9.96
N TYR A 223 22.34 11.41 9.26
CA TYR A 223 20.99 11.50 9.80
C TYR A 223 20.07 10.39 9.29
N PHE A 224 20.36 9.86 8.10
CA PHE A 224 19.52 8.90 7.40
C PHE A 224 20.32 7.69 6.93
N ASP A 225 19.69 6.52 6.95
CA ASP A 225 20.12 5.35 6.18
C ASP A 225 19.24 5.27 4.94
N PHE A 226 19.81 5.55 3.76
CA PHE A 226 19.06 5.52 2.51
C PHE A 226 18.99 4.09 1.98
N ILE A 227 17.77 3.57 1.81
CA ILE A 227 17.49 2.23 1.30
C ILE A 227 16.97 2.38 -0.13
N LEU A 228 17.82 2.07 -1.10
CA LEU A 228 17.57 2.26 -2.52
C LEU A 228 16.92 1.01 -3.11
N HIS A 229 15.64 1.15 -3.49
CA HIS A 229 14.89 0.09 -4.15
C HIS A 229 15.06 0.20 -5.66
N GLN A 230 16.00 -0.53 -6.26
CA GLN A 230 16.28 -0.46 -7.71
C GLN A 230 16.70 0.93 -8.22
N VAL A 231 17.14 1.81 -7.33
CA VAL A 231 17.72 3.10 -7.67
C VAL A 231 19.24 2.93 -7.61
N PRO A 232 19.99 3.12 -8.71
CA PRO A 232 21.44 3.05 -8.65
C PRO A 232 21.98 4.13 -7.70
N PRO A 233 22.85 3.79 -6.73
CA PRO A 233 23.40 4.77 -5.79
C PRO A 233 24.24 5.87 -6.46
N GLU A 234 24.84 5.56 -7.60
CA GLU A 234 25.59 6.49 -8.45
C GLU A 234 24.70 7.40 -9.30
N ALA A 235 23.39 7.15 -9.35
CA ALA A 235 22.48 7.97 -10.13
C ALA A 235 22.49 9.41 -9.58
N GLU A 236 22.77 10.37 -10.45
CA GLU A 236 22.97 11.77 -10.06
C GLU A 236 21.77 12.34 -9.28
N TYR A 237 20.53 12.03 -9.70
CA TYR A 237 19.33 12.48 -9.01
C TYR A 237 19.21 11.90 -7.59
N ALA A 238 19.62 10.65 -7.38
CA ALA A 238 19.58 10.00 -6.08
C ALA A 238 20.62 10.62 -5.15
N ARG A 239 21.86 10.81 -5.63
CA ARG A 239 22.91 11.52 -4.90
C ARG A 239 22.48 12.91 -4.48
N ARG A 240 22.00 13.73 -5.43
CA ARG A 240 21.55 15.10 -5.13
C ARG A 240 20.42 15.12 -4.09
N LEU A 241 19.50 14.17 -4.15
CA LEU A 241 18.43 14.04 -3.17
C LEU A 241 18.97 13.68 -1.78
N MET A 242 19.86 12.69 -1.68
CA MET A 242 20.47 12.29 -0.40
C MET A 242 21.27 13.43 0.23
N GLU A 243 22.11 14.11 -0.57
CA GLU A 243 22.88 15.28 -0.15
C GLU A 243 21.96 16.43 0.34
N ALA A 244 20.87 16.69 -0.38
CA ALA A 244 19.90 17.71 0.01
C ALA A 244 19.17 17.35 1.32
N CYS A 245 18.82 16.07 1.52
CA CYS A 245 18.24 15.59 2.77
C CYS A 245 19.19 15.79 3.96
N ASP A 246 20.46 15.35 3.82
CA ASP A 246 21.45 15.48 4.89
C ASP A 246 21.80 16.96 5.19
N ALA A 247 21.91 17.81 4.17
CA ALA A 247 22.11 19.25 4.35
C ALA A 247 20.93 19.89 5.10
N THR A 248 19.70 19.50 4.75
CA THR A 248 18.48 19.98 5.40
C THR A 248 18.40 19.50 6.85
N ALA A 249 18.73 18.22 7.11
CA ALA A 249 18.82 17.67 8.44
C ALA A 249 19.86 18.38 9.30
N GLY A 250 21.01 18.76 8.73
CA GLY A 250 22.01 19.59 9.40
C GLY A 250 21.46 20.95 9.84
N ARG A 251 20.67 21.62 8.99
CA ARG A 251 19.98 22.88 9.34
C ARG A 251 18.94 22.67 10.44
N ILE A 252 18.17 21.59 10.37
CA ILE A 252 17.16 21.25 11.39
C ILE A 252 17.83 20.97 12.73
N ALA A 253 18.88 20.15 12.77
CA ALA A 253 19.62 19.84 13.98
C ALA A 253 20.26 21.09 14.59
N GLY A 254 20.85 21.96 13.75
CA GLY A 254 21.38 23.26 14.16
C GLY A 254 20.31 24.18 14.74
N PHE A 255 19.16 24.29 14.06
CA PHE A 255 17.99 25.03 14.57
C PHE A 255 17.53 24.47 15.91
N CYS A 256 17.42 23.14 16.03
CA CYS A 256 17.04 22.46 17.26
C CYS A 256 18.16 22.35 18.29
N GLY A 257 19.39 22.81 18.03
CA GLY A 257 20.54 22.70 18.95
C GLY A 257 20.71 21.32 19.57
N GLN A 258 20.32 20.28 18.84
CA GLN A 258 20.41 18.88 19.25
C GLN A 258 21.33 18.15 18.27
N PRO A 259 22.05 17.11 18.70
CA PRO A 259 22.87 16.30 17.82
C PRO A 259 22.02 15.47 16.84
N ALA A 260 22.68 14.83 15.87
CA ALA A 260 22.04 13.85 15.02
C ALA A 260 21.48 12.69 15.86
N PRO A 261 20.25 12.20 15.57
CA PRO A 261 19.69 11.06 16.29
C PRO A 261 20.46 9.77 15.97
N ALA A 262 20.58 8.89 16.96
CA ALA A 262 21.10 7.54 16.79
C ALA A 262 20.02 6.51 17.18
N PRO A 263 19.78 5.47 16.36
CA PRO A 263 20.36 5.22 15.03
C PRO A 263 19.87 6.23 13.96
N PRO A 264 20.47 6.29 12.77
CA PRO A 264 19.92 7.06 11.64
C PRO A 264 18.47 6.67 11.31
N ILE A 265 17.74 7.57 10.64
CA ILE A 265 16.35 7.34 10.22
C ILE A 265 16.37 6.58 8.88
N PRO A 266 15.68 5.43 8.77
CA PRO A 266 15.53 4.75 7.48
C PRO A 266 14.78 5.62 6.47
N CYS A 267 15.37 5.83 5.29
CA CYS A 267 14.79 6.60 4.20
C CYS A 267 14.78 5.77 2.91
N HIS A 268 13.60 5.29 2.53
CA HIS A 268 13.42 4.44 1.36
C HIS A 268 13.28 5.27 0.08
N LEU A 269 14.12 4.97 -0.91
CA LEU A 269 14.12 5.61 -2.22
C LEU A 269 13.58 4.66 -3.28
N TYR A 270 12.48 5.05 -3.93
CA TYR A 270 11.83 4.32 -5.02
C TYR A 270 12.10 5.00 -6.36
N PRO A 271 12.19 4.28 -7.48
CA PRO A 271 12.54 4.87 -8.77
C PRO A 271 11.37 5.62 -9.41
N SER A 272 10.13 5.35 -8.98
CA SER A 272 8.93 5.99 -9.50
C SER A 272 7.76 5.95 -8.51
N ILE A 273 6.73 6.77 -8.73
CA ILE A 273 5.49 6.76 -7.94
C ILE A 273 4.70 5.46 -8.13
N GLU A 274 4.83 4.82 -9.30
CA GLU A 274 4.20 3.54 -9.61
C GLU A 274 4.84 2.42 -8.81
N GLN A 275 6.17 2.33 -8.77
CA GLN A 275 6.87 1.31 -7.97
C GLN A 275 6.60 1.49 -6.47
N LYS A 276 6.62 2.74 -5.98
CA LYS A 276 6.21 3.05 -4.60
C LYS A 276 4.75 2.68 -4.37
N GLY A 277 3.84 3.06 -5.27
CA GLY A 277 2.41 2.80 -5.20
C GLY A 277 2.08 1.32 -5.22
N LEU A 278 2.77 0.53 -6.06
CA LEU A 278 2.61 -0.92 -6.11
C LEU A 278 3.14 -1.58 -4.83
N ARG A 279 4.15 -1.04 -4.15
CA ARG A 279 4.68 -1.63 -2.90
C ARG A 279 3.92 -1.21 -1.64
N LEU A 280 3.54 0.05 -1.56
CA LEU A 280 3.00 0.68 -0.35
C LEU A 280 1.53 1.08 -0.48
N ASN A 281 0.91 0.90 -1.65
CA ASN A 281 -0.43 1.41 -1.95
C ASN A 281 -0.56 2.94 -1.69
N ASN A 282 0.53 3.67 -1.96
CA ASN A 282 0.61 5.13 -1.84
C ASN A 282 1.44 5.71 -3.00
N THR A 283 0.81 6.53 -3.83
CA THR A 283 1.42 7.16 -5.03
C THR A 283 1.91 8.59 -4.77
N GLN A 284 1.83 9.10 -3.54
CA GLN A 284 2.40 10.40 -3.20
C GLN A 284 3.94 10.35 -3.36
N PRO A 285 4.59 11.39 -3.89
CA PRO A 285 6.05 11.40 -4.08
C PRO A 285 6.85 11.25 -2.77
N ALA A 286 6.27 11.62 -1.63
CA ALA A 286 6.88 11.51 -0.31
C ALA A 286 5.81 11.07 0.71
N GLN A 287 6.20 10.25 1.69
CA GLN A 287 5.34 9.80 2.78
C GLN A 287 6.18 9.57 4.04
N THR A 288 5.63 9.94 5.18
CA THR A 288 6.17 9.59 6.50
C THR A 288 5.43 8.39 7.06
N ASP A 289 6.16 7.37 7.51
CA ASP A 289 5.64 6.30 8.35
C ASP A 289 6.15 6.50 9.78
N PHE A 290 5.35 7.18 10.61
CA PHE A 290 5.70 7.42 12.01
C PHE A 290 5.73 6.14 12.85
N ARG A 291 4.99 5.09 12.46
CA ARG A 291 4.92 3.83 13.21
C ARG A 291 6.20 3.02 13.02
N ARG A 292 6.71 2.96 11.78
CA ARG A 292 7.98 2.31 11.45
C ARG A 292 9.18 3.24 11.61
N GLY A 293 8.94 4.52 11.86
CA GLY A 293 9.98 5.53 11.99
C GLY A 293 10.79 5.70 10.69
N ALA A 294 10.14 5.59 9.53
CA ALA A 294 10.78 5.57 8.22
C ALA A 294 10.12 6.54 7.22
N ALA A 295 10.94 7.12 6.34
CA ALA A 295 10.46 7.96 5.24
C ALA A 295 10.44 7.17 3.92
N HIS A 296 9.50 7.48 3.04
CA HIS A 296 9.36 6.86 1.72
C HIS A 296 9.29 7.92 0.63
N LEU A 297 10.35 8.06 -0.16
CA LEU A 297 10.52 9.09 -1.17
C LEU A 297 10.67 8.47 -2.57
N VAL A 298 10.21 9.18 -3.58
CA VAL A 298 10.45 8.83 -4.99
C VAL A 298 11.66 9.60 -5.50
N ALA A 299 12.64 8.88 -6.01
CA ALA A 299 13.83 9.42 -6.64
C ALA A 299 13.53 9.68 -8.13
N GLY A 300 13.63 10.93 -8.56
CA GLY A 300 13.43 11.28 -9.96
C GLY A 300 13.38 12.80 -10.18
N GLU A 301 13.88 13.26 -11.33
CA GLU A 301 13.98 14.68 -11.64
C GLU A 301 12.62 15.38 -11.67
N ALA A 302 11.59 14.71 -12.19
CA ALA A 302 10.21 15.22 -12.22
C ALA A 302 9.65 15.56 -10.83
N PHE A 303 10.19 14.92 -9.78
CA PHE A 303 9.77 15.07 -8.39
C PHE A 303 10.70 15.97 -7.58
N GLN A 304 11.72 16.60 -8.20
CA GLN A 304 12.55 17.59 -7.51
C GLN A 304 11.67 18.73 -6.95
N GLY A 305 11.87 19.01 -5.66
CA GLY A 305 11.06 19.98 -4.92
C GLY A 305 9.67 19.48 -4.52
N GLN A 306 9.25 18.28 -4.92
CA GLN A 306 7.99 17.66 -4.49
C GLN A 306 8.18 16.76 -3.25
N HIS A 307 9.40 16.63 -2.74
CA HIS A 307 9.66 15.99 -1.45
C HIS A 307 9.06 16.87 -0.34
N ALA A 308 8.10 16.32 0.40
CA ALA A 308 7.26 17.07 1.32
C ALA A 308 7.88 17.27 2.72
N GLY A 309 9.20 17.12 2.87
CA GLY A 309 9.85 17.11 4.18
C GLY A 309 9.43 15.91 5.04
N ALA A 310 9.12 14.78 4.40
CA ALA A 310 8.64 13.59 5.11
C ALA A 310 9.72 13.04 6.07
N GLU A 311 10.97 13.05 5.62
CA GLU A 311 12.17 12.77 6.39
C GLU A 311 12.42 13.81 7.49
N ASN A 312 12.15 15.10 7.20
CA ASN A 312 12.28 16.18 8.17
C ASN A 312 11.30 16.03 9.34
N ALA A 313 10.07 15.61 9.07
CA ALA A 313 9.05 15.39 10.11
C ALA A 313 9.50 14.30 11.11
N LEU A 314 10.11 13.20 10.63
CA LEU A 314 10.66 12.16 11.49
C LEU A 314 11.83 12.65 12.32
N LEU A 315 12.74 13.41 11.68
CA LEU A 315 13.88 14.00 12.38
C LEU A 315 13.40 14.93 13.49
N LEU A 316 12.52 15.88 13.17
CA LEU A 316 11.95 16.81 14.14
C LEU A 316 11.26 16.09 15.29
N ARG A 317 10.47 15.04 15.02
CA ARG A 317 9.83 14.24 16.07
C ARG A 317 10.85 13.52 16.96
N ARG A 318 11.98 13.05 16.42
CA ARG A 318 13.06 12.47 17.23
C ARG A 318 13.80 13.51 18.08
N LEU A 319 13.93 14.74 17.59
CA LEU A 319 14.67 15.79 18.30
C LEU A 319 13.82 16.54 19.33
N LEU A 320 12.52 16.75 19.06
CA LEU A 320 11.64 17.60 19.85
C LEU A 320 10.46 16.85 20.49
N GLY A 321 10.27 15.58 20.14
CA GLY A 321 9.07 14.82 20.50
C GLY A 321 7.88 15.09 19.59
N GLN A 322 6.78 14.38 19.81
CA GLN A 322 5.55 14.56 19.06
C GLN A 322 4.80 15.82 19.56
N PRO A 323 4.49 16.81 18.70
CA PRO A 323 3.71 17.96 19.11
C PRO A 323 2.23 17.59 19.26
N ARG A 324 1.50 18.38 20.06
CA ARG A 324 0.04 18.26 20.21
C ARG A 324 -0.73 18.72 18.97
N LEU A 325 -0.18 19.69 18.25
CA LEU A 325 -0.79 20.29 17.06
C LEU A 325 -0.09 19.77 15.80
N HIS A 326 -0.85 19.12 14.92
CA HIS A 326 -0.30 18.55 13.67
C HIS A 326 0.20 19.65 12.72
N ALA A 327 -0.42 20.83 12.73
CA ALA A 327 0.04 21.98 11.95
C ALA A 327 1.46 22.42 12.34
N LEU A 328 1.88 22.25 13.60
CA LEU A 328 3.25 22.55 14.00
C LEU A 328 4.25 21.54 13.43
N GLU A 329 3.91 20.26 13.43
CA GLU A 329 4.77 19.21 12.87
C GLU A 329 4.96 19.39 11.36
N GLN A 330 3.85 19.48 10.63
CA GLN A 330 3.85 19.64 9.19
C GLN A 330 4.50 20.98 8.79
N GLY A 331 4.15 22.06 9.49
CA GLY A 331 4.66 23.39 9.20
C GLY A 331 6.16 23.51 9.44
N LEU A 332 6.66 22.97 10.55
CA LEU A 332 8.09 23.03 10.88
C LEU A 332 8.90 22.17 9.90
N ALA A 333 8.43 20.97 9.55
CA ALA A 333 9.08 20.13 8.55
C ALA A 333 9.23 20.83 7.19
N LEU A 334 8.20 21.57 6.78
CA LEU A 334 8.16 22.30 5.50
C LEU A 334 8.93 23.62 5.52
N CYS A 335 9.13 24.26 6.67
CA CYS A 335 9.92 25.48 6.78
C CYS A 335 11.36 25.31 6.26
N PHE A 336 11.90 24.08 6.31
CA PHE A 336 13.24 23.75 5.83
C PHE A 336 13.26 23.23 4.39
N THR A 337 12.11 23.14 3.72
CA THR A 337 11.95 22.69 2.34
C THR A 337 11.75 23.88 1.41
N GLU A 338 12.85 24.52 0.99
CA GLU A 338 12.83 25.78 0.20
C GLU A 338 12.00 25.68 -1.08
N ASN A 339 12.17 24.59 -1.84
CA ASN A 339 11.54 24.39 -3.14
C ASN A 339 10.27 23.54 -3.06
N TRP A 340 9.57 23.51 -1.91
CA TRP A 340 8.36 22.72 -1.74
C TRP A 340 7.32 23.01 -2.84
N GLN A 341 6.85 21.96 -3.51
CA GLN A 341 5.98 22.06 -4.69
C GLN A 341 6.56 23.02 -5.74
N LYS A 342 7.86 22.92 -6.02
CA LYS A 342 8.66 23.69 -7.00
C LYS A 342 8.81 25.19 -6.75
N LYS A 343 8.05 25.79 -5.84
CA LYS A 343 8.02 27.26 -5.61
C LYS A 343 8.20 27.67 -4.14
N GLY A 344 8.14 26.72 -3.22
CA GLY A 344 8.21 26.95 -1.78
C GLY A 344 6.84 27.23 -1.15
N TYR A 345 6.73 26.93 0.14
CA TYR A 345 5.48 27.09 0.88
C TYR A 345 4.97 28.55 0.89
N ALA A 346 5.88 29.53 1.00
CA ALA A 346 5.51 30.95 1.07
C ALA A 346 4.83 31.44 -0.21
N TYR A 347 5.28 30.95 -1.37
CA TYR A 347 4.64 31.24 -2.66
C TYR A 347 3.20 30.72 -2.67
N TRP A 348 2.99 29.45 -2.32
CA TRP A 348 1.68 28.81 -2.37
C TRP A 348 0.70 29.39 -1.33
N ALA A 349 1.17 29.65 -0.10
CA ALA A 349 0.36 30.31 0.92
C ALA A 349 -0.12 31.70 0.49
N ARG A 350 0.75 32.49 -0.16
CA ARG A 350 0.37 33.79 -0.73
C ARG A 350 -0.71 33.64 -1.81
N ARG A 351 -0.60 32.64 -2.69
CA ARG A 351 -1.61 32.40 -3.74
C ARG A 351 -2.96 32.01 -3.15
N LEU A 352 -2.99 31.16 -2.13
CA LEU A 352 -4.22 30.79 -1.42
C LEU A 352 -4.88 32.02 -0.79
N HIS A 353 -4.11 32.81 -0.04
CA HIS A 353 -4.59 34.04 0.57
C HIS A 353 -5.18 35.01 -0.48
N GLN A 354 -4.46 35.27 -1.56
CA GLN A 354 -4.92 36.17 -2.64
C GLN A 354 -6.18 35.67 -3.35
N SER A 355 -6.42 34.36 -3.36
CA SER A 355 -7.61 33.76 -3.97
C SER A 355 -8.82 33.68 -3.04
N GLY A 356 -8.68 34.08 -1.76
CA GLY A 356 -9.74 33.94 -0.76
C GLY A 356 -9.96 32.51 -0.28
N ASN A 357 -9.11 31.55 -0.68
CA ASN A 357 -9.19 30.14 -0.30
C ASN A 357 -8.24 29.78 0.85
N GLY A 358 -7.98 30.73 1.76
CA GLY A 358 -7.18 30.45 2.96
C GLY A 358 -8.04 29.77 4.02
N THR A 359 -7.50 28.74 4.67
CA THR A 359 -8.11 28.12 5.84
C THR A 359 -7.98 29.05 7.06
N PRO A 360 -9.07 29.37 7.78
CA PRO A 360 -9.01 30.11 9.03
C PRO A 360 -8.07 29.48 10.05
N LEU A 361 -7.44 30.31 10.91
CA LEU A 361 -6.49 29.81 11.91
C LEU A 361 -7.14 28.80 12.87
N ALA A 362 -8.41 29.01 13.26
CA ALA A 362 -9.10 28.08 14.15
C ALA A 362 -9.21 26.66 13.55
N GLU A 363 -9.46 26.57 12.24
CA GLU A 363 -9.55 25.30 11.52
C GLU A 363 -8.15 24.68 11.33
N LEU A 364 -7.13 25.50 11.09
CA LEU A 364 -5.73 25.05 10.98
C LEU A 364 -5.20 24.46 12.30
N LEU A 365 -5.69 24.95 13.44
CA LEU A 365 -5.31 24.50 14.79
C LEU A 365 -6.17 23.34 15.32
N ASP A 366 -7.17 22.91 14.55
CA ASP A 366 -8.00 21.75 14.85
C ASP A 366 -7.46 20.53 14.08
N ASN A 367 -6.94 19.54 14.81
CA ASN A 367 -6.33 18.35 14.20
C ASN A 367 -7.33 17.52 13.37
N ASP A 368 -8.61 17.50 13.75
CA ASP A 368 -9.64 16.69 13.07
C ASP A 368 -10.06 17.36 11.76
N GLN A 369 -10.14 18.70 11.75
CA GLN A 369 -10.39 19.46 10.53
C GLN A 369 -9.19 19.43 9.58
N LEU A 370 -7.97 19.61 10.13
CA LEU A 370 -6.74 19.56 9.36
C LEU A 370 -6.57 18.22 8.61
N ALA A 371 -7.00 17.10 9.24
CA ALA A 371 -6.94 15.77 8.64
C ALA A 371 -7.89 15.58 7.45
N GLN A 372 -8.93 16.40 7.33
CA GLN A 372 -9.91 16.34 6.23
C GLN A 372 -9.55 17.26 5.07
N GLU A 373 -8.65 18.21 5.29
CA GLU A 373 -8.26 19.21 4.30
C GLU A 373 -7.12 18.72 3.39
N SER A 374 -6.99 19.34 2.21
CA SER A 374 -5.95 19.01 1.25
C SER A 374 -4.54 19.19 1.84
N PRO A 375 -3.65 18.19 1.75
CA PRO A 375 -2.24 18.30 2.20
C PRO A 375 -1.48 19.46 1.56
N LEU A 376 -1.89 19.90 0.36
CA LEU A 376 -1.30 21.04 -0.32
C LEU A 376 -1.71 22.37 0.34
N VAL A 377 -2.96 22.48 0.76
CA VAL A 377 -3.49 23.66 1.45
C VAL A 377 -2.91 23.70 2.87
N THR A 378 -3.11 22.62 3.63
CA THR A 378 -2.65 22.55 5.01
C THR A 378 -1.14 22.70 5.14
N GLY A 379 -0.36 22.14 4.22
CA GLY A 379 1.11 22.21 4.27
C GLY A 379 1.63 23.63 4.20
N CYS A 380 1.23 24.40 3.20
CA CYS A 380 1.76 25.75 3.03
C CYS A 380 1.24 26.75 4.06
N LEU A 381 -0.02 26.59 4.52
CA LEU A 381 -0.58 27.42 5.59
C LEU A 381 0.06 27.09 6.95
N SER A 382 0.26 25.80 7.26
CA SER A 382 0.98 25.35 8.45
C SER A 382 2.42 25.89 8.49
N ALA A 383 3.14 25.81 7.37
CA ALA A 383 4.49 26.35 7.28
C ALA A 383 4.51 27.88 7.45
N SER A 384 3.52 28.58 6.90
CA SER A 384 3.39 30.03 7.08
C SER A 384 3.10 30.41 8.52
N PHE A 385 2.23 29.65 9.20
CA PHE A 385 1.93 29.81 10.62
C PHE A 385 3.19 29.58 11.48
N VAL A 386 3.89 28.45 11.29
CA VAL A 386 5.14 28.17 12.00
C VAL A 386 6.20 29.22 11.72
N ARG A 387 6.30 29.71 10.49
CA ARG A 387 7.24 30.79 10.14
C ARG A 387 6.92 32.09 10.88
N PHE A 388 5.64 32.43 11.02
CA PHE A 388 5.19 33.56 11.85
C PHE A 388 5.59 33.34 13.32
N LEU A 389 5.38 32.13 13.86
CA LEU A 389 5.78 31.81 15.23
C LEU A 389 7.28 32.02 15.45
N ILE A 390 8.10 31.44 14.57
CA ILE A 390 9.56 31.56 14.64
C ILE A 390 10.00 33.03 14.55
N GLY A 391 9.35 33.81 13.68
CA GLY A 391 9.68 35.22 13.50
C GLY A 391 9.35 36.09 14.72
N HIS A 392 8.31 35.74 15.48
CA HIS A 392 7.83 36.56 16.60
C HIS A 392 8.37 36.12 17.96
N TRP A 393 8.51 34.81 18.19
CA TRP A 393 8.95 34.25 19.48
C TRP A 393 10.34 33.62 19.44
N GLY A 394 10.95 33.50 18.25
CA GLY A 394 12.21 32.80 18.09
C GLY A 394 12.02 31.28 18.05
N ARG A 395 13.07 30.57 18.42
CA ARG A 395 13.15 29.11 18.35
C ARG A 395 12.28 28.43 19.41
#